data_AF-A0A353BDU4-F1
#
_entry.id   AF-A0A353BDU4-F1
#
_cell.length_a   1.000
_cell.length_b   1.000
_cell.length_c   1.000
_cell.angle_alpha   90.00
_cell.angle_beta   90.00
_cell.angle_gamma   90.00
#
_symmetry.space_group_name_H-M   'P 1'
#
loop_
_entity.id
_entity.type
_entity.pdbx_description
1 polymer ?
#
loop_
_entity_poly.entity_id
_entity_poly.type
_entity_poly.pdbx_seq_one_letter_code
_entity_poly.pdbx_strand_id
1 'polypeptide(L)' 'VGSPVAADGHIYFTSEEGETLVIRAGPEFDVVSNNNVGENVLTTPAISSGTFFIRGQQHIFALRESAGRSE' A
#
# COMPACT_ATOMS: atom_id res chain seq x y z
N VAL A 1 -11.04 0.77 9.21
CA VAL A 1 -9.60 0.40 9.33
C VAL A 1 -9.38 -1.06 8.91
N GLY A 2 -8.37 -1.31 8.06
CA GLY A 2 -7.88 -2.65 7.74
C GLY A 2 -6.71 -3.07 8.63
N SER A 3 -6.43 -4.37 8.71
CA SER A 3 -5.19 -4.87 9.31
C SER A 3 -3.97 -4.51 8.45
N PRO A 4 -2.80 -4.16 9.04
CA PRO A 4 -1.56 -4.03 8.31
C PRO A 4 -1.15 -5.35 7.66
N VAL A 5 -0.46 -5.28 6.53
CA VAL A 5 0.07 -6.45 5.81
C VAL A 5 1.60 -6.40 5.82
N ALA A 6 2.27 -7.53 6.06
CA ALA A 6 3.71 -7.64 5.94
C ALA A 6 4.07 -8.57 4.77
N ALA A 7 4.83 -8.07 3.80
CA ALA A 7 5.26 -8.82 2.63
C ALA A 7 6.51 -8.18 1.99
N ASP A 8 7.35 -8.99 1.37
CA ASP A 8 8.50 -8.53 0.57
C ASP A 8 9.42 -7.52 1.31
N GLY A 9 9.71 -7.78 2.59
CA GLY A 9 10.56 -6.90 3.40
C GLY A 9 9.92 -5.57 3.80
N HIS A 10 8.62 -5.39 3.58
CA HIS A 10 7.88 -4.17 3.92
C HIS A 10 6.63 -4.45 4.76
N ILE A 11 6.20 -3.43 5.49
CA ILE A 11 4.93 -3.36 6.21
C ILE A 11 4.08 -2.29 5.53
N TYR A 12 2.85 -2.66 5.18
CA TYR A 12 1.90 -1.82 4.47
C TYR A 12 0.76 -1.45 5.40
N PHE A 13 0.56 -0.15 5.58
CA PHE A 13 -0.46 0.39 6.46
C PHE A 13 -1.37 1.31 5.67
N THR A 14 -2.66 0.97 5.58
CA THR A 14 -3.66 1.77 4.88
C THR A 14 -4.62 2.43 5.88
N SER A 15 -4.71 3.76 5.84
CA SER A 15 -5.63 4.56 6.65
C SER A 15 -7.06 4.53 6.09
N GLU A 16 -8.02 5.07 6.84
CA GLU A 16 -9.41 5.14 6.38
C GLU A 16 -9.61 6.11 5.22
N GLU A 17 -8.74 7.11 5.10
CA GLU A 17 -8.73 8.12 4.04
C GLU A 17 -8.06 7.63 2.74
N GLY A 18 -7.64 6.36 2.70
CA GLY A 18 -7.05 5.74 1.51
C GLY A 18 -5.56 6.01 1.32
N GLU A 19 -4.89 6.58 2.33
CA GLU A 19 -3.43 6.71 2.35
C GLU A 19 -2.79 5.38 2.73
N THR A 20 -1.79 4.93 1.97
CA THR A 20 -1.02 3.70 2.23
C THR A 20 0.44 4.04 2.38
N LEU A 21 0.95 3.85 3.60
CA LEU A 21 2.37 3.92 3.91
C LEU A 21 3.03 2.56 3.66
N VAL A 22 4.17 2.59 2.96
CA VAL A 22 5.06 1.44 2.81
C VAL A 22 6.27 1.68 3.70
N ILE A 23 6.44 0.84 4.70
CA ILE A 23 7.48 0.96 5.72
C ILE A 23 8.46 -0.19 5.52
N ARG A 24 9.77 0.09 5.52
CA ARG A 24 10.78 -0.98 5.51
C ARG A 24 10.68 -1.79 6.81
N ALA A 25 10.58 -3.10 6.71
CA ALA A 25 10.55 -3.96 7.89
C ALA A 25 11.93 -3.93 8.58
N GLY A 26 11.95 -3.58 9.87
CA GLY A 26 13.18 -3.46 10.65
C GLY A 26 12.95 -2.81 12.01
N PRO A 27 14.03 -2.65 12.80
CA PRO A 27 13.97 -1.99 14.10
C PRO A 27 13.83 -0.47 13.99
N GLU A 28 14.18 0.11 12.84
CA GLU A 28 14.07 1.53 12.56
C GLU A 28 12.80 1.83 11.77
N PHE A 29 12.12 2.90 12.14
CA PHE A 29 10.97 3.38 11.39
C PHE A 29 11.44 4.12 10.14
N ASP A 30 11.23 3.53 8.97
CA ASP A 30 11.62 4.09 7.68
C ASP A 30 10.49 3.94 6.63
N VAL A 31 9.91 5.06 6.22
CA VAL A 31 8.85 5.12 5.19
C VAL A 31 9.51 5.24 3.82
N VAL A 32 9.36 4.21 2.99
CA VAL A 32 9.98 4.14 1.66
C VAL A 32 9.04 4.57 0.54
N SER A 33 7.73 4.58 0.77
CA SER A 33 6.73 5.06 -0.18
C SER A 33 5.43 5.46 0.52
N ASN A 34 4.68 6.38 -0.09
CA ASN A 34 3.36 6.80 0.33
C ASN A 34 2.46 6.94 -0.89
N ASN A 35 1.29 6.32 -0.88
CA ASN A 35 0.35 6.27 -1.99
C ASN A 35 -1.06 6.60 -1.49
N ASN A 36 -1.81 7.43 -2.22
CA ASN A 36 -3.20 7.75 -1.87
C ASN A 36 -4.11 7.40 -3.05
N VAL A 37 -5.24 6.73 -2.78
CA VAL A 37 -6.22 6.32 -3.80
C VAL A 37 -7.41 7.28 -3.96
N GLY A 38 -7.49 8.34 -3.15
CA GLY A 38 -8.51 9.38 -3.22
C GLY A 38 -9.90 8.94 -2.75
N GLU A 39 -9.99 7.79 -2.07
CA GLU A 39 -11.24 7.21 -1.57
C GLU A 39 -11.08 6.62 -0.19
N ASN A 40 -12.18 6.58 0.56
CA ASN A 40 -12.19 5.89 1.83
C ASN A 40 -11.94 4.39 1.66
N VAL A 41 -11.08 3.82 2.52
CA VAL A 41 -10.70 2.41 2.51
C VAL A 41 -11.00 1.80 3.88
N LEU A 42 -11.94 0.84 3.91
CA LEU A 42 -12.32 0.10 5.12
C LEU A 42 -11.95 -1.39 5.01
N THR A 43 -10.97 -1.72 4.19
CA THR A 43 -10.56 -3.09 3.88
C THR A 43 -9.05 -3.26 4.04
N THR A 44 -8.61 -4.49 4.27
CA THR A 44 -7.19 -4.85 4.19
C THR A 44 -6.81 -5.03 2.71
N PRO A 45 -5.71 -4.42 2.24
CA PRO A 45 -5.22 -4.64 0.88
C PRO A 45 -4.85 -6.10 0.61
N ALA A 46 -5.04 -6.55 -0.62
CA ALA A 46 -4.57 -7.86 -1.08
C ALA A 46 -3.30 -7.70 -1.95
N ILE A 47 -2.35 -8.62 -1.81
CA ILE A 47 -1.09 -8.59 -2.55
C ILE A 47 -1.00 -9.81 -3.45
N SER A 48 -0.73 -9.59 -4.74
CA SER A 48 -0.41 -10.68 -5.67
C SER A 48 0.54 -10.20 -6.75
N SER A 49 1.59 -10.97 -7.01
CA SER A 49 2.56 -10.73 -8.10
C SER A 49 3.16 -9.31 -8.14
N GLY A 50 3.47 -8.75 -6.95
CA GLY A 50 3.99 -7.39 -6.81
C GLY A 50 2.96 -6.28 -7.01
N THR A 51 1.67 -6.62 -7.07
CA THR A 51 0.58 -5.67 -7.19
C THR A 51 -0.25 -5.64 -5.91
N PHE A 52 -0.52 -4.42 -5.43
CA PHE A 52 -1.43 -4.12 -4.35
C PHE A 52 -2.83 -3.86 -4.89
N PHE A 53 -3.81 -4.59 -4.39
CA PHE A 53 -5.21 -4.38 -4.67
C PHE A 53 -5.90 -3.76 -3.46
N ILE A 54 -6.44 -2.55 -3.63
CA ILE A 54 -7.10 -1.79 -2.58
C ILE A 54 -8.57 -1.61 -2.95
N ARG A 55 -9.49 -2.12 -2.12
CA ARG A 55 -10.92 -1.86 -2.27
C ARG A 55 -11.26 -0.54 -1.58
N GLY A 56 -11.38 0.51 -2.39
CA GLY A 56 -11.98 1.78 -2.00
C GLY A 56 -13.50 1.70 -1.97
N GLN A 57 -14.14 2.79 -1.55
CA GLN A 57 -15.60 2.86 -1.43
C GLN A 57 -16.30 2.65 -2.79
N GLN A 58 -15.75 3.20 -3.87
CA GLN A 58 -16.33 3.08 -5.21
C GLN A 58 -15.53 2.11 -6.08
N HIS A 59 -14.19 2.19 -6.06
CA HIS A 59 -13.34 1.46 -7.00
C HIS A 59 -12.49 0.36 -6.36
N ILE A 60 -11.86 -0.46 -7.20
CA ILE A 60 -10.73 -1.30 -6.82
C ILE A 60 -9.51 -0.74 -7.55
N PHE A 61 -8.48 -0.39 -6.79
CA PHE A 61 -7.24 0.16 -7.32
C PHE A 61 -6.18 -0.93 -7.39
N ALA A 62 -5.36 -0.90 -8.44
CA ALA A 62 -4.18 -1.75 -8.58
C ALA A 62 -2.93 -0.87 -8.58
N LEU A 63 -2.13 -0.98 -7.52
CA LEU A 63 -0.89 -0.23 -7.35
C LEU A 63 0.30 -1.17 -7.55
N ARG A 64 1.30 -0.71 -8.28
CA ARG A 64 2.55 -1.43 -8.50
C ARG A 64 3.69 -0.44 -8.58
N GLU A 65 4.87 -0.84 -8.13
CA GLU A 65 6.08 -0.05 -8.35
C GLU A 65 6.27 0.18 -9.85
N SER A 66 6.35 1.44 -10.24
CA SER A 66 6.76 1.81 -11.59
C SER A 66 8.21 1.35 -11.75
N ALA A 67 8.47 0.45 -12.70
CA ALA A 67 9.85 0.19 -13.12
C ALA A 67 10.44 1.56 -13.48
N GLY A 68 11.44 2.00 -12.72
CA GLY A 68 12.07 3.29 -12.94
C GLY A 68 12.37 3.44 -14.42
N ARG A 69 11.86 4.50 -15.06
CA ARG A 69 12.40 4.90 -16.36
C ARG A 69 13.83 5.31 -16.07
N SER A 70 14.76 4.38 -16.22
CA SER A 70 16.14 4.73 -16.52
C SER A 70 16.11 5.47 -17.84
N GLU A 71 16.35 6.78 -17.80
CA GLU A 71 16.88 7.47 -18.97
C GLU A 71 18.24 6.88 -19.36
#